data_AF-A0A660ZRQ2-F1
#
_entry.id   AF-A0A660ZRQ2-F1
#
_cell.length_a   1.000
_cell.length_b   1.000
_cell.length_c   1.000
_cell.angle_alpha   90.00
_cell.angle_beta   90.00
_cell.angle_gamma   90.00
#
_symmetry.space_group_name_H-M   'P 1'
#
loop_
_entity.id
_entity.type
_entity.pdbx_description
1 polymer ?
#
loop_
_entity_poly.entity_id
_entity_poly.type
_entity_poly.pdbx_seq_one_letter_code
_entity_poly.pdbx_strand_id
1 'polypeptide(L)' 'MPAKKGKESTIALLTDFGWNNWYIGVVKGVILGINPSATIIDLCHDISSQDVREGSFIL' A
#
# COMPACT_ATOMS: atom_id res chain seq x y z
N MET A 1 -29.56 9.98 -11.59
CA MET A 1 -28.35 10.04 -12.43
C MET A 1 -27.30 9.16 -11.76
N PRO A 2 -26.68 8.18 -12.44
CA PRO A 2 -25.60 7.41 -11.83
C PRO A 2 -24.41 8.35 -11.61
N ALA A 3 -23.88 8.37 -10.39
CA ALA A 3 -22.68 9.13 -10.05
C ALA A 3 -21.54 8.68 -10.97
N LYS A 4 -20.80 9.64 -11.55
CA LYS A 4 -19.58 9.34 -12.32
C LYS A 4 -18.63 8.55 -11.42
N LYS A 5 -18.31 7.30 -11.79
CA LYS A 5 -17.30 6.50 -11.10
C LYS A 5 -15.99 7.28 -11.16
N GLY A 6 -15.49 7.74 -10.01
CA GLY A 6 -14.16 8.36 -9.91
C GLY A 6 -13.13 7.39 -10.46
N LYS A 7 -12.06 7.89 -11.08
CA LYS A 7 -10.97 7.06 -11.60
C LYS A 7 -10.39 6.24 -10.43
N GLU A 8 -10.66 4.92 -10.41
CA GLU A 8 -10.14 4.02 -9.38
C GLU A 8 -8.61 4.07 -9.42
N SER A 9 -8.00 4.65 -8.40
CA SER A 9 -6.54 4.76 -8.30
C SER A 9 -5.98 3.49 -7.69
N THR A 10 -5.08 2.82 -8.38
CA THR A 10 -4.34 1.68 -7.82
C THR A 10 -3.12 2.21 -7.06
N ILE A 11 -2.92 1.76 -5.83
CA ILE A 11 -1.77 2.07 -4.99
C ILE A 11 -1.11 0.74 -4.60
N ALA A 12 0.10 0.50 -5.11
CA ALA A 12 0.90 -0.65 -4.74
C ALA A 12 1.82 -0.29 -3.57
N LEU A 13 1.91 -1.15 -2.56
CA LEU A 13 2.67 -0.91 -1.33
C LEU A 13 3.86 -1.86 -1.24
N LEU A 14 5.03 -1.29 -0.98
CA LEU A 14 6.28 -1.99 -0.74
C LEU A 14 6.93 -1.39 0.54
N THR A 15 7.16 -2.21 1.56
CA THR A 15 7.71 -1.74 2.86
C THR A 15 8.62 -2.79 3.51
N ASP A 16 9.36 -2.37 4.55
CA ASP A 16 10.19 -3.20 5.43
C ASP A 16 9.56 -3.37 6.84
N PHE A 17 8.22 -3.27 6.93
CA PHE A 17 7.50 -3.24 8.21
C PHE A 17 7.30 -4.62 8.85
N GLY A 18 7.37 -5.66 8.03
CA GLY A 18 6.92 -7.01 8.34
C GLY A 18 5.41 -7.12 8.53
N TRP A 19 4.90 -8.36 8.49
CA TRP A 19 3.48 -8.66 8.73
C TRP A 19 3.07 -8.69 10.20
N ASN A 20 4.05 -8.78 11.11
CA ASN A 20 3.79 -9.02 12.54
C ASN A 20 3.41 -7.75 13.33
N ASN A 21 3.20 -6.62 12.65
CA ASN A 21 2.93 -5.31 13.26
C ASN A 21 1.71 -4.63 12.62
N TRP A 22 1.13 -3.64 13.32
CA TRP A 22 -0.07 -2.93 12.88
C TRP A 22 0.16 -1.88 11.77
N TYR A 23 1.41 -1.60 11.40
CA TYR A 23 1.74 -0.48 10.49
C TYR A 23 1.04 -0.58 9.13
N ILE A 24 0.94 -1.78 8.55
CA ILE A 24 0.26 -2.00 7.26
C ILE A 24 -1.22 -1.61 7.37
N GLY A 25 -1.88 -1.99 8.46
CA GLY A 25 -3.28 -1.64 8.72
C GLY A 25 -3.49 -0.12 8.83
N VAL A 26 -2.60 0.59 9.53
CA VAL A 26 -2.66 2.05 9.67
C VAL A 26 -2.50 2.73 8.30
N VAL A 27 -1.50 2.33 7.51
CA VAL A 27 -1.26 2.90 6.16
C VAL A 27 -2.48 2.71 5.27
N LYS A 28 -3.02 1.49 5.22
CA LYS A 28 -4.22 1.18 4.42
C LYS A 28 -5.44 1.96 4.89
N GLY A 29 -5.64 2.07 6.20
CA GLY A 29 -6.73 2.84 6.79
C GLY A 29 -6.67 4.32 6.42
N VAL A 30 -5.48 4.94 6.49
CA VAL A 30 -5.29 6.34 6.08
C VAL A 30 -5.53 6.52 4.58
N ILE A 31 -4.98 5.63 3.74
CA ILE A 31 -5.20 5.66 2.28
C ILE A 31 -6.70 5.62 1.96
N LEU A 32 -7.43 4.65 2.52
CA LEU A 32 -8.86 4.48 2.28
C LEU A 32 -9.71 5.59 2.93
N GLY A 33 -9.22 6.23 4.00
CA GLY A 33 -9.84 7.41 4.57
C GLY A 33 -9.74 8.65 3.65
N ILE A 34 -8.65 8.78 2.90
CA ILE A 34 -8.44 9.87 1.93
C ILE A 34 -9.12 9.58 0.59
N ASN A 35 -8.93 8.37 0.05
CA ASN A 35 -9.59 7.90 -1.16
C ASN A 35 -10.25 6.54 -0.93
N PRO A 36 -11.55 6.52 -0.59
CA PRO A 36 -12.30 5.28 -0.39
C PRO A 36 -12.44 4.40 -1.63
N SER A 37 -12.15 4.92 -2.83
CA SER A 37 -12.19 4.18 -4.10
C SER A 37 -10.83 3.64 -4.54
N ALA A 38 -9.78 3.85 -3.74
CA ALA A 38 -8.46 3.32 -4.07
C ALA A 38 -8.42 1.80 -3.97
N THR A 39 -7.79 1.15 -4.94
CA THR A 39 -7.44 -0.28 -4.86
C THR A 39 -6.02 -0.39 -4.32
N ILE A 40 -5.85 -1.10 -3.21
CA ILE A 40 -4.53 -1.29 -2.59
C ILE A 40 -4.01 -2.68 -2.94
N ILE A 41 -2.77 -2.75 -3.41
CA ILE A 41 -2.04 -3.99 -3.71
C ILE A 41 -0.81 -4.06 -2.81
N ASP A 42 -0.65 -5.13 -2.05
CA ASP A 42 0.59 -5.37 -1.31
C ASP A 42 1.59 -6.08 -2.25
N LEU A 43 2.73 -5.45 -2.50
CA LEU A 43 3.82 -6.07 -3.26
C LEU A 43 4.69 -6.93 -2.35
N CYS A 44 5.24 -6.30 -1.31
CA CYS A 44 6.05 -6.95 -0.29
C CYS A 44 6.10 -6.07 0.95
N HIS A 45 6.00 -6.69 2.13
CA HIS A 45 6.18 -6.00 3.41
C HIS A 45 7.34 -6.57 4.24
N ASP A 46 7.99 -7.62 3.75
CA ASP A 46 9.08 -8.34 4.44
C ASP A 46 10.45 -7.98 3.88
N ILE A 47 10.63 -6.75 3.35
CA ILE A 47 11.98 -6.26 3.00
C ILE A 47 12.83 -6.24 4.27
N SER A 48 14.09 -6.65 4.17
CA SER A 48 15.05 -6.54 5.26
C SER A 48 15.14 -5.08 5.70
N SER A 49 15.05 -4.83 7.02
CA SER A 49 14.98 -3.47 7.56
C SER A 49 16.06 -2.56 6.96
N GLN A 50 15.63 -1.47 6.33
CA GLN A 50 16.46 -0.45 5.68
C GLN A 50 17.27 -0.91 4.45
N ASP A 51 17.07 -2.13 3.92
CA ASP A 51 17.75 -2.59 2.70
C ASP A 51 17.08 -2.05 1.44
N VAL A 52 17.53 -0.86 1.03
CA VAL A 52 17.07 -0.19 -0.19
C VAL A 52 17.42 -0.96 -1.47
N ARG A 53 18.44 -1.82 -1.46
CA ARG A 53 18.82 -2.61 -2.64
C ARG A 53 17.86 -3.77 -2.84
N GLU A 54 17.51 -4.47 -1.77
CA GLU A 54 16.44 -5.47 -1.80
C GLU A 54 15.13 -4.85 -2.28
N GLY A 55 14.73 -3.72 -1.69
CA GLY A 55 13.54 -3.00 -2.13
C GLY A 55 13.57 -2.60 -3.60
N SER A 56 14.73 -2.15 -4.12
CA SER A 56 14.91 -1.81 -5.53
C SER A 56 14.86 -3.00 -6.48
N PHE A 57 15.19 -4.21 -6.01
CA PHE A 57 15.12 -5.43 -6.82
C PHE A 57 13.68 -5.94 -6.96
N ILE A 58 12.83 -5.68 -5.96
CA ILE A 58 11.43 -6.10 -5.95
C ILE A 58 10.53 -5.14 -6.78
N LEU A 59 10.90 -3.86 -6.87
CA LEU A 59 10.19 -2.82 -7.63
C LEU A 59 10.43 -2.91 -9.14
#